data_AF-A0A661V8Y6-F1
#
_entry.id   AF-A0A661V8Y6-F1
#
_cell.length_a   1.000
_cell.length_b   1.000
_cell.length_c   1.000
_cell.angle_alpha   90.00
_cell.angle_beta   90.00
_cell.angle_gamma   90.00
#
_symmetry.space_group_name_H-M   'P 1'
#
loop_
_entity.id
_entity.type
_entity.pdbx_description
1 polymer ?
#
loop_
_entity_poly.entity_id
_entity_poly.type
_entity_poly.pdbx_seq_one_letter_code
_entity_poly.pdbx_strand_id
1 'polypeptide(L)'
;MESRETILIGDALLSAYASDNFGEKKVEFYVDDELKKTITEKPYQWAWDERVIGKHEIKAVAYDEMDSKASDKIQIKIFNI
;
A
#
# COMPACT_ATOMS: atom_id res chain seq x y z
N MET A 1 -8.11 2.10 25.10
CA MET A 1 -8.65 2.45 23.77
C MET A 1 -8.56 1.20 22.93
N GLU A 2 -9.68 0.65 22.45
CA GLU A 2 -9.61 -0.54 21.61
C GLU A 2 -8.98 -0.19 20.25
N SER A 3 -8.02 -0.98 19.81
CA SER A 3 -7.47 -0.84 18.46
C SER A 3 -8.54 -1.26 17.47
N ARG A 4 -8.95 -0.35 16.57
CA ARG A 4 -9.81 -0.72 15.44
C ARG A 4 -8.99 -1.61 14.50
N GLU A 5 -9.41 -2.86 14.36
CA GLU A 5 -8.85 -3.77 13.36
C GLU A 5 -9.56 -3.53 12.01
N THR A 6 -8.78 -3.43 10.92
CA THR A 6 -9.33 -3.39 9.57
C THR A 6 -9.41 -4.82 9.04
N ILE A 7 -10.59 -5.28 8.65
CA ILE A 7 -10.83 -6.62 8.13
C ILE A 7 -11.22 -6.54 6.65
N LEU A 8 -10.52 -7.29 5.80
CA LEU A 8 -10.78 -7.41 4.36
C LEU A 8 -11.24 -8.83 4.03
N ILE A 9 -12.21 -8.95 3.13
CA ILE A 9 -12.75 -10.23 2.63
C ILE A 9 -12.72 -10.15 1.10
N GLY A 10 -12.05 -11.11 0.46
CA GLY A 10 -11.80 -11.10 -0.98
C GLY A 10 -10.64 -10.20 -1.40
N ASP A 11 -10.64 -9.81 -2.68
CA ASP A 11 -9.62 -8.93 -3.26
C ASP A 11 -9.63 -7.54 -2.62
N ALA A 12 -8.44 -6.92 -2.54
CA ALA A 12 -8.26 -5.61 -1.94
C ALA A 12 -7.77 -4.59 -2.98
N LEU A 13 -8.47 -3.47 -3.13
CA LEU A 13 -7.95 -2.32 -3.89
C LEU A 13 -7.18 -1.39 -2.96
N LEU A 14 -5.87 -1.42 -3.06
CA LEU A 14 -4.98 -0.53 -2.32
C LEU A 14 -4.81 0.78 -3.11
N SER A 15 -5.05 1.89 -2.44
CA SER A 15 -4.92 3.24 -3.01
C SER A 15 -4.00 4.09 -2.16
N ALA A 16 -3.07 4.79 -2.79
CA ALA A 16 -2.19 5.75 -2.12
C ALA A 16 -2.37 7.14 -2.72
N TYR A 17 -2.34 8.16 -1.86
CA TYR A 17 -2.36 9.56 -2.27
C TYR A 17 -1.01 10.18 -1.92
N ALA A 18 -0.26 10.58 -2.94
CA ALA A 18 0.99 11.32 -2.78
C ALA A 18 0.85 12.70 -3.43
N SER A 19 1.02 13.74 -2.62
CA SER A 19 0.98 15.15 -3.03
C SER A 19 2.35 15.78 -2.84
N ASP A 20 2.91 16.33 -3.91
CA ASP A 20 3.98 17.32 -3.89
C ASP A 20 4.07 17.92 -5.31
N ASN A 21 4.67 19.09 -5.44
CA ASN A 21 4.63 19.95 -6.61
C ASN A 21 5.76 19.70 -7.61
N PHE A 22 6.73 18.83 -7.29
CA PHE A 22 7.86 18.54 -8.15
C PHE A 22 7.79 17.10 -8.68
N GLY A 23 7.75 16.97 -10.02
CA GLY A 23 8.22 15.79 -10.70
C GLY A 23 7.37 14.52 -10.79
N GLU A 24 7.90 13.55 -11.54
CA GLU A 24 7.40 12.18 -11.60
C GLU A 24 7.67 11.45 -10.28
N LYS A 25 6.67 10.73 -9.76
CA LYS A 25 6.77 10.04 -8.47
C LYS A 25 6.42 8.60 -8.62
N LYS A 26 7.10 7.77 -7.86
CA LYS A 26 6.73 6.37 -7.70
C LYS A 26 6.16 6.13 -6.32
N VAL A 27 5.16 5.28 -6.25
CA VAL A 27 4.68 4.66 -5.02
C VAL A 27 4.97 3.18 -5.09
N GLU A 28 5.65 2.69 -4.05
CA GLU A 28 5.90 1.28 -3.84
C GLU A 28 4.94 0.75 -2.78
N PHE A 29 4.27 -0.37 -3.08
CA PHE A 29 3.42 -1.10 -2.16
C PHE A 29 4.11 -2.36 -1.68
N TYR A 30 4.09 -2.55 -0.37
CA TYR A 30 4.70 -3.66 0.33
C TYR A 30 3.66 -4.43 1.13
N VAL A 31 3.84 -5.75 1.21
CA VAL A 31 3.13 -6.65 2.11
C VAL A 31 4.19 -7.34 2.96
N ASP A 32 4.13 -7.16 4.28
CA ASP A 32 5.10 -7.74 5.23
C ASP A 32 6.57 -7.50 4.83
N ASP A 33 6.87 -6.24 4.51
CA ASP A 33 8.18 -5.76 4.01
C ASP A 33 8.65 -6.32 2.65
N GLU A 34 7.85 -7.17 1.99
CA GLU A 34 8.09 -7.61 0.61
C GLU A 34 7.51 -6.60 -0.39
N LEU A 35 8.34 -6.11 -1.33
CA LEU A 35 7.88 -5.24 -2.41
C LEU A 35 6.99 -6.02 -3.38
N LYS A 36 5.72 -5.63 -3.49
CA LYS A 36 4.75 -6.28 -4.39
C LYS A 36 4.50 -5.48 -5.66
N LYS A 37 4.49 -4.15 -5.57
CA LYS A 37 4.16 -3.30 -6.72
C LYS A 37 4.87 -1.95 -6.66
N THR A 38 5.28 -1.44 -7.82
CA THR A 38 5.68 -0.05 -8.02
C THR A 38 4.75 0.59 -9.05
N ILE A 39 4.19 1.75 -8.73
CA ILE A 39 3.33 2.54 -9.60
C ILE A 39 3.95 3.92 -9.79
N THR A 40 4.22 4.32 -11.04
CA THR A 40 4.89 5.58 -11.39
C THR A 40 3.94 6.69 -11.86
N GLU A 41 2.65 6.37 -12.02
CA GLU A 41 1.66 7.30 -12.55
C GLU A 41 0.39 7.31 -11.68
N LYS A 42 -0.27 8.47 -11.63
CA LYS A 42 -1.54 8.62 -10.90
C LYS A 42 -2.70 8.07 -11.75
N PRO A 43 -3.74 7.46 -11.13
CA PRO A 43 -3.87 7.21 -9.70
C PRO A 43 -2.99 6.04 -9.22
N TYR A 44 -2.36 6.19 -8.03
CA TYR A 44 -1.52 5.13 -7.45
C TYR A 44 -2.40 4.04 -6.83
N GLN A 45 -2.79 3.08 -7.67
CA GLN A 45 -3.69 2.00 -7.30
C GLN A 45 -3.09 0.64 -7.62
N TRP A 46 -3.33 -0.31 -6.74
CA TRP A 46 -2.95 -1.70 -6.93
C TRP A 46 -4.08 -2.61 -6.44
N ALA A 47 -4.59 -3.45 -7.34
CA ALA A 47 -5.48 -4.55 -6.97
C ALA A 47 -4.61 -5.70 -6.44
N TRP A 48 -4.74 -5.97 -5.14
CA TRP A 48 -4.11 -7.09 -4.47
C TRP A 48 -5.09 -8.27 -4.41
N ASP A 49 -4.82 -9.27 -5.24
CA ASP A 49 -5.65 -10.44 -5.53
C ASP A 49 -4.99 -11.76 -5.09
N GLU A 50 -3.89 -11.68 -4.32
CA GLU A 50 -3.24 -12.87 -3.79
C GLU A 50 -4.15 -13.59 -2.78
N ARG A 51 -4.11 -14.93 -2.82
CA ARG A 51 -4.79 -15.78 -1.84
C ARG A 51 -4.01 -15.80 -0.53
N VAL A 52 -4.43 -14.96 0.41
CA VAL A 52 -3.80 -14.80 1.71
C VAL A 52 -4.83 -14.77 2.83
N ILE A 53 -4.45 -15.33 3.97
CA ILE A 53 -5.28 -15.36 5.17
C ILE A 53 -4.42 -14.97 6.37
N GLY A 54 -4.89 -14.02 7.16
CA GLY A 54 -4.25 -13.65 8.42
C GLY A 54 -3.97 -12.17 8.53
N LYS A 55 -3.05 -11.83 9.44
CA LYS A 55 -2.63 -10.45 9.69
C LYS A 55 -1.46 -10.11 8.78
N HIS A 56 -1.55 -8.97 8.11
CA HIS A 56 -0.49 -8.45 7.25
C HIS A 56 -0.31 -6.95 7.49
N GLU A 57 0.93 -6.48 7.39
CA GLU A 57 1.21 -5.04 7.33
C GLU A 57 1.28 -4.63 5.86
N ILE A 58 0.38 -3.73 5.46
CA ILE A 58 0.46 -3.06 4.17
C ILE A 58 1.21 -1.74 4.37
N LYS A 59 2.23 -1.51 3.57
CA LYS A 59 3.03 -0.29 3.60
C LYS A 59 3.11 0.31 2.20
N ALA A 60 2.79 1.60 2.09
CA ALA A 60 2.98 2.38 0.88
C ALA A 60 4.15 3.34 1.10
N VAL A 61 5.08 3.41 0.15
CA VAL A 61 6.23 4.33 0.19
C VAL A 61 6.22 5.17 -1.08
N ALA A 62 5.99 6.47 -0.93
CA ALA A 62 6.08 7.44 -2.01
C ALA A 62 7.50 8.02 -2.08
N TYR A 63 7.99 8.19 -3.30
CA TYR A 63 9.30 8.74 -3.62
C TYR A 63 9.14 9.97 -4.52
N ASP A 64 9.92 11.01 -4.27
CA ASP A 64 10.09 12.14 -5.19
C ASP A 64 11.31 11.95 -6.11
N GLU A 65 11.58 12.92 -6.99
CA GLU A 65 12.72 12.91 -7.92
C GLU A 65 14.09 12.96 -7.22
N MET A 66 14.13 13.35 -5.94
CA MET A 66 15.35 13.44 -5.13
C MET A 66 15.52 12.23 -4.20
N ASP A 67 14.74 11.16 -4.40
CA ASP A 67 14.68 9.95 -3.57
C ASP A 67 14.26 10.24 -2.10
N SER A 68 13.64 11.39 -1.84
CA SER A 68 12.99 11.66 -0.56
C SER A 68 11.76 10.77 -0.42
N LYS A 69 11.52 10.27 0.80
CA LYS A 69 10.52 9.24 1.05
C LYS A 69 9.48 9.71 2.06
N ALA A 70 8.22 9.44 1.75
CA ALA A 70 7.12 9.46 2.71
C ALA A 70 6.46 8.10 2.71
N SER A 71 6.08 7.60 3.88
CA SER A 71 5.41 6.29 3.98
C SER A 71 4.22 6.33 4.91
N ASP A 72 3.27 5.45 4.63
CA ASP A 72 2.14 5.16 5.50
C ASP A 72 1.95 3.65 5.57
N LYS A 73 1.38 3.17 6.68
CA LYS A 73 1.19 1.75 6.93
C LYS A 73 -0.07 1.43 7.70
N ILE A 74 -0.67 0.30 7.36
CA ILE A 74 -1.88 -0.22 7.99
C ILE A 74 -1.73 -1.70 8.28
N GLN A 75 -2.12 -2.10 9.50
CA GLN A 75 -2.31 -3.50 9.83
C GLN A 75 -3.72 -3.93 9.47
N ILE A 76 -3.82 -4.98 8.67
CA ILE A 76 -5.09 -5.55 8.23
C ILE A 76 -5.17 -7.02 8.61
N LYS A 77 -6.39 -7.53 8.70
CA LYS A 77 -6.69 -8.96 8.68
C LYS A 77 -7.43 -9.29 7.40
N ILE A 78 -6.85 -10.08 6.51
CA ILE A 78 -7.45 -10.43 5.22
C ILE A 78 -7.86 -11.91 5.20
N PHE A 79 -8.94 -12.17 4.49
CA PHE A 79 -9.40 -13.51 4.14
C PHE A 79 -9.71 -13.52 2.63
N ASN A 80 -8.73 -13.88 1.81
CA ASN A 80 -8.88 -14.08 0.36
C ASN A 80 -8.57 -15.54 0.00
N ILE A 81 -9.52 -16.24 -0.63
CA ILE A 81 -9.45 -17.68 -0.93
C ILE A 81 -9.83 -18.00 -2.37
#